data_AF-A0A258EQN0-F1
#
_entry.id   AF-A0A258EQN0-F1
#
_cell.length_a   1.000
_cell.length_b   1.000
_cell.length_c   1.000
_cell.angle_alpha   90.00
_cell.angle_beta   90.00
_cell.angle_gamma   90.00
#
_symmetry.space_group_name_H-M   'P 1'
#
loop_
_entity.id
_entity.type
_entity.pdbx_description
1 polymer ?
#
loop_
_entity_poly.entity_id
_entity_poly.type
_entity_poly.pdbx_seq_one_letter_code
_entity_poly.pdbx_strand_id
1 'polypeptide(L)'
;MLKQFFIICSGADTDILESCSKGEQNKYAGIGATVFFTAVMAFIAASYALYTVFDNLYSSIFFGLIWGFLIFNLDRYIVSTIKKTGNFMDEFIQATPRIILAVIIAVVISKPLELKIFEKEINQVLLEQKNDLTLANKNQIAEQFTPTITGLDDNIKSLQQEIATKEAEVNTLYNTYIAEAEGTAGTKLLGKGPVYQEKRDKHDALLAELQQLKADNKLKMDAFEAQKSDLKNNYDTEVQKTQPIINNFDGLMARVNALGELPWLPSFFIFLLFLAIETSPIFAKLLSPKSAYDFKLEDEETAIKSNVLQNKNQREAMLKTDFAINDRIYSDIENEEELYTYKRKKARELMQLQADAFFKQQKNVL
;
A
#
# COMPACT_ATOMS: atom_id res chain seq x y z
N MET A 1 41.79 -2.74 -9.80
CA MET A 1 40.70 -3.70 -9.46
C MET A 1 39.40 -2.99 -9.11
N LEU A 2 39.30 -2.24 -7.99
CA LEU A 2 38.06 -1.51 -7.61
C LEU A 2 37.55 -0.52 -8.68
N LYS A 3 38.45 0.26 -9.29
CA LYS A 3 38.08 1.18 -10.36
C LYS A 3 37.50 0.46 -11.60
N GLN A 4 38.10 -0.66 -12.00
CA GLN A 4 37.62 -1.47 -13.13
C GLN A 4 36.22 -2.02 -12.84
N PHE A 5 35.99 -2.50 -11.61
CA PHE A 5 34.67 -2.99 -11.17
C PHE A 5 33.60 -1.91 -11.32
N PHE A 6 33.85 -0.70 -10.81
CA PHE A 6 32.87 0.38 -10.94
C PHE A 6 32.68 0.84 -12.39
N ILE A 7 33.71 0.82 -13.23
CA ILE A 7 33.55 1.11 -14.67
C ILE A 7 32.63 0.07 -15.34
N ILE A 8 32.76 -1.22 -14.97
CA ILE A 8 31.87 -2.26 -15.47
C ILE A 8 30.43 -2.01 -15.00
N CYS A 9 30.24 -1.58 -13.75
CA CYS A 9 28.94 -1.21 -13.20
C CYS A 9 28.29 -0.03 -13.94
N SER A 10 29.06 0.93 -14.47
CA SER A 10 28.50 2.04 -15.24
C SER A 10 28.02 1.63 -16.63
N GLY A 11 28.33 0.41 -17.09
CA GLY A 11 27.97 -0.06 -18.43
C GLY A 11 28.70 0.68 -19.55
N ALA A 12 29.85 1.29 -19.25
CA ALA A 12 30.69 1.94 -20.24
C ALA A 12 31.59 0.90 -20.93
N ASP A 13 31.91 1.15 -22.20
CA ASP A 13 32.88 0.36 -22.95
C ASP A 13 34.27 0.57 -22.35
N THR A 14 34.85 -0.50 -21.82
CA THR A 14 36.15 -0.46 -21.15
C THR A 14 37.28 -0.14 -22.12
N ASP A 15 37.19 -0.58 -23.37
CA ASP A 15 38.25 -0.46 -24.36
C ASP A 15 38.38 1.00 -24.81
N ILE A 16 37.24 1.66 -25.03
CA ILE A 16 37.19 3.09 -25.32
C ILE A 16 37.66 3.90 -24.10
N LEU A 17 37.24 3.52 -22.88
CA LEU A 17 37.58 4.25 -21.65
C LEU A 17 39.06 4.15 -21.27
N GLU A 18 39.72 3.02 -21.56
CA GLU A 18 41.14 2.82 -21.28
C GLU A 18 42.02 3.77 -22.09
N SER A 19 41.57 4.15 -23.30
CA SER A 19 42.23 5.14 -24.15
C SER A 19 41.96 6.60 -23.72
N CYS A 20 41.13 6.84 -22.70
CA CYS A 20 40.77 8.16 -22.20
C CYS A 20 41.59 8.58 -20.97
N SER A 21 41.51 9.86 -20.61
CA SER A 21 42.24 10.40 -19.45
C SER A 21 41.80 9.75 -18.13
N LYS A 22 42.67 9.75 -17.13
CA LYS A 22 42.33 9.21 -15.78
C LYS A 22 41.13 9.92 -15.15
N GLY A 23 40.91 11.20 -15.48
CA GLY A 23 39.76 11.98 -15.01
C GLY A 23 38.43 11.45 -15.56
N GLU A 24 38.40 11.10 -16.85
CA GLU A 24 37.23 10.48 -17.48
C GLU A 24 36.93 9.10 -16.88
N GLN A 25 37.96 8.29 -16.69
CA GLN A 25 37.77 6.99 -16.07
C GLN A 25 37.24 7.09 -14.63
N ASN A 26 37.62 8.14 -13.89
CA ASN A 26 37.10 8.37 -12.54
C ASN A 26 35.65 8.87 -12.55
N LYS A 27 35.26 9.67 -13.56
CA LYS A 27 33.87 10.09 -13.77
C LYS A 27 32.95 8.88 -13.96
N TYR A 28 33.31 7.98 -14.87
CA TYR A 28 32.53 6.76 -15.12
C TYR A 28 32.57 5.77 -13.95
N ALA A 29 33.71 5.64 -13.25
CA ALA A 29 33.76 4.90 -12.00
C ALA A 29 32.83 5.50 -10.92
N GLY A 30 32.69 6.83 -10.86
CA GLY A 30 31.74 7.49 -9.96
C GLY A 30 30.28 7.18 -10.30
N ILE A 31 29.92 7.24 -11.59
CA ILE A 31 28.58 6.86 -12.06
C ILE A 31 28.31 5.37 -11.78
N GLY A 32 29.29 4.49 -11.97
CA GLY A 32 29.11 3.07 -11.64
C GLY A 32 29.05 2.79 -10.14
N ALA A 33 29.72 3.59 -9.32
CA ALA A 33 29.60 3.51 -7.87
C ALA A 33 28.19 3.89 -7.41
N THR A 34 27.56 4.93 -8.00
CA THR A 34 26.17 5.27 -7.66
C THR A 34 25.21 4.14 -8.02
N VAL A 35 25.34 3.53 -9.21
CA VAL A 35 24.54 2.35 -9.62
C VAL A 35 24.73 1.15 -8.68
N PHE A 36 25.96 0.93 -8.19
CA PHE A 36 26.22 -0.15 -7.25
C PHE A 36 25.58 0.12 -5.88
N PHE A 37 25.71 1.34 -5.35
CA PHE A 37 25.13 1.70 -4.06
C PHE A 37 23.60 1.75 -4.10
N THR A 38 22.97 2.16 -5.22
CA THR A 38 21.51 2.06 -5.39
C THR A 38 21.05 0.61 -5.31
N ALA A 39 21.74 -0.30 -5.99
CA ALA A 39 21.44 -1.73 -5.92
C ALA A 39 21.59 -2.34 -4.51
N VAL A 40 22.62 -1.95 -3.76
CA VAL A 40 22.83 -2.40 -2.37
C VAL A 40 21.73 -1.86 -1.45
N MET A 41 21.34 -0.60 -1.60
CA MET A 41 20.24 -0.02 -0.84
C MET A 41 18.91 -0.69 -1.17
N ALA A 42 18.64 -0.95 -2.45
CA ALA A 42 17.47 -1.68 -2.90
C ALA A 42 17.44 -3.12 -2.35
N PHE A 43 18.59 -3.80 -2.26
CA PHE A 43 18.71 -5.11 -1.63
C PHE A 43 18.31 -5.08 -0.15
N ILE A 44 18.85 -4.14 0.63
CA ILE A 44 18.55 -4.01 2.06
C ILE A 44 17.08 -3.66 2.27
N ALA A 45 16.56 -2.70 1.50
CA ALA A 45 15.18 -2.25 1.58
C ALA A 45 14.18 -3.36 1.23
N ALA A 46 14.41 -4.08 0.13
CA ALA A 46 13.55 -5.20 -0.27
C ALA A 46 13.63 -6.36 0.72
N SER A 47 14.83 -6.70 1.22
CA SER A 47 14.98 -7.73 2.26
C SER A 47 14.20 -7.36 3.52
N TYR A 48 14.27 -6.10 3.95
CA TYR A 48 13.52 -5.62 5.10
C TYR A 48 12.01 -5.68 4.86
N ALA A 49 11.53 -5.15 3.74
CA ALA A 49 10.11 -5.18 3.39
C ALA A 49 9.57 -6.62 3.33
N LEU A 50 10.30 -7.54 2.69
CA LEU A 50 9.93 -8.94 2.61
C LEU A 50 9.95 -9.62 3.98
N TYR A 51 10.88 -9.25 4.86
CA TYR A 51 10.92 -9.75 6.24
C TYR A 51 9.66 -9.34 7.01
N THR A 52 9.19 -8.11 6.86
CA THR A 52 7.94 -7.65 7.51
C THR A 52 6.68 -8.38 7.00
N VAL A 53 6.73 -8.98 5.81
CA VAL A 53 5.60 -9.69 5.20
C VAL A 53 5.65 -11.19 5.48
N PHE A 54 6.82 -11.82 5.33
CA PHE A 54 6.97 -13.28 5.36
C PHE A 54 7.56 -13.80 6.69
N ASP A 55 8.05 -12.92 7.56
CA ASP A 55 8.71 -13.25 8.85
C ASP A 55 9.77 -14.36 8.75
N ASN A 56 10.40 -14.48 7.58
CA ASN A 56 11.41 -15.49 7.27
C ASN A 56 12.68 -14.84 6.74
N LEU A 57 13.71 -14.82 7.58
CA LEU A 57 14.99 -14.17 7.28
C LEU A 57 15.64 -14.69 5.99
N TYR A 58 15.63 -16.00 5.77
CA TYR A 58 16.31 -16.62 4.62
C TYR A 58 15.62 -16.29 3.31
N SER A 59 14.29 -16.42 3.27
CA SER A 59 13.49 -16.08 2.09
C SER A 59 13.63 -14.59 1.75
N SER A 60 13.61 -13.73 2.77
CA SER A 60 13.73 -12.28 2.58
C SER A 60 15.09 -11.86 2.02
N ILE A 61 16.19 -12.44 2.51
CA ILE A 61 17.53 -12.18 1.96
C ILE A 61 17.62 -12.70 0.51
N PHE A 62 17.10 -13.90 0.24
CA PHE A 62 17.17 -14.49 -1.11
C PHE A 62 16.41 -13.66 -2.15
N PHE A 63 15.14 -13.34 -1.88
CA PHE A 63 14.34 -12.51 -2.77
C PHE A 63 14.81 -11.06 -2.82
N GLY A 64 15.32 -10.54 -1.70
CA GLY A 64 15.99 -9.25 -1.66
C GLY A 64 17.18 -9.21 -2.61
N LEU A 65 18.04 -10.25 -2.62
CA LEU A 65 19.20 -10.33 -3.51
C LEU A 65 18.76 -10.30 -4.99
N ILE A 66 17.75 -11.09 -5.34
CA ILE A 66 17.16 -11.10 -6.69
C ILE A 66 16.69 -9.69 -7.07
N TRP A 67 16.01 -9.01 -6.16
CA TRP A 67 15.55 -7.63 -6.40
C TRP A 67 16.71 -6.65 -6.58
N GLY A 68 17.72 -6.71 -5.71
CA GLY A 68 18.93 -5.88 -5.84
C GLY A 68 19.65 -6.09 -7.17
N PHE A 69 19.76 -7.33 -7.64
CA PHE A 69 20.32 -7.64 -8.96
C PHE A 69 19.45 -7.12 -10.11
N LEU A 70 18.12 -7.16 -9.98
CA LEU A 70 17.20 -6.59 -10.96
C LEU A 70 17.41 -5.08 -11.07
N ILE A 71 17.45 -4.37 -9.94
CA ILE A 71 17.71 -2.92 -9.92
C ILE A 71 19.09 -2.60 -10.49
N PHE A 72 20.12 -3.34 -10.09
CA PHE A 72 21.46 -3.18 -10.65
C PHE A 72 21.50 -3.32 -12.17
N ASN A 73 20.85 -4.35 -12.71
CA ASN A 73 20.80 -4.59 -14.15
C ASN A 73 20.07 -3.47 -14.89
N LEU A 74 18.94 -3.03 -14.34
CA LEU A 74 18.08 -2.01 -14.92
C LEU A 74 18.75 -0.63 -14.90
N ASP A 75 19.34 -0.22 -13.78
CA ASP A 75 20.14 1.01 -13.67
C ASP A 75 21.33 1.01 -14.63
N ARG A 76 22.10 -0.09 -14.67
CA ARG A 76 23.23 -0.25 -15.58
C ARG A 76 22.79 -0.12 -17.04
N TYR A 77 21.70 -0.78 -17.41
CA TYR A 77 21.14 -0.71 -18.76
C TYR A 77 20.81 0.73 -19.16
N ILE A 78 20.16 1.50 -18.28
CA ILE A 78 19.77 2.87 -18.59
C ILE A 78 20.97 3.80 -18.70
N VAL A 79 21.91 3.72 -17.75
CA VAL A 79 23.13 4.55 -17.80
C VAL A 79 23.90 4.30 -19.09
N SER A 80 23.95 3.03 -19.55
CA SER A 80 24.57 2.68 -20.83
C SER A 80 23.78 3.15 -22.06
N THR A 81 22.46 3.31 -21.95
CA THR A 81 21.58 3.68 -23.08
C THR A 81 21.45 5.19 -23.27
N ILE A 82 21.62 5.99 -22.21
CA ILE A 82 21.54 7.45 -22.30
C ILE A 82 22.73 7.98 -23.09
N LYS A 83 22.47 8.35 -24.34
CA LYS A 83 23.46 8.96 -25.25
C LYS A 83 23.48 10.47 -25.11
N LYS A 84 24.68 11.06 -25.13
CA LYS A 84 24.87 12.51 -25.12
C LYS A 84 24.73 13.09 -26.53
N THR A 85 23.48 13.38 -26.91
CA THR A 85 23.12 13.98 -28.20
C THR A 85 23.27 15.51 -28.21
N GLY A 86 23.46 16.14 -27.05
CA GLY A 86 23.65 17.60 -26.91
C GLY A 86 22.37 18.39 -26.63
N ASN A 87 21.19 17.77 -26.77
CA ASN A 87 19.91 18.34 -26.39
C ASN A 87 19.42 17.74 -25.06
N PHE A 88 19.33 18.56 -24.01
CA PHE A 88 18.88 18.12 -22.69
C PHE A 88 17.48 17.47 -22.71
N MET A 89 16.57 17.95 -23.57
CA MET A 89 15.22 17.41 -23.67
C MET A 89 15.20 15.98 -24.23
N ASP A 90 16.02 15.68 -25.24
CA ASP A 90 16.10 14.35 -25.83
C ASP A 90 16.71 13.34 -24.84
N GLU A 91 17.70 13.79 -24.05
CA GLU A 91 18.30 13.01 -22.97
C GLU A 91 17.30 12.76 -21.81
N PHE A 92 16.50 13.77 -21.45
CA PHE A 92 15.47 13.63 -20.42
C PHE A 92 14.34 12.69 -20.86
N ILE A 93 13.90 12.77 -22.11
CA ILE A 93 12.88 11.87 -22.67
C ILE A 93 13.37 10.42 -22.60
N GLN A 94 14.62 10.14 -22.97
CA GLN A 94 15.22 8.80 -22.84
C GLN A 94 15.28 8.30 -21.39
N ALA A 95 15.45 9.20 -20.42
CA ALA A 95 15.47 8.87 -18.99
C ALA A 95 14.08 8.71 -18.36
N THR A 96 13.01 9.17 -19.01
CA THR A 96 11.65 9.22 -18.44
C THR A 96 11.11 7.86 -17.97
N PRO A 97 11.24 6.75 -18.74
CA PRO A 97 10.77 5.44 -18.30
C PRO A 97 11.37 5.01 -16.95
N ARG A 98 12.63 5.41 -16.68
CA ARG A 98 13.29 5.13 -15.41
C ARG A 98 12.80 6.04 -14.30
N ILE A 99 12.59 7.33 -14.55
CA ILE A 99 12.09 8.24 -13.52
C ILE A 99 10.73 7.75 -13.01
N ILE A 100 9.84 7.31 -13.91
CA ILE A 100 8.55 6.71 -13.54
C ILE A 100 8.76 5.47 -12.66
N LEU A 101 9.64 4.56 -13.07
CA LEU A 101 9.93 3.35 -12.31
C LEU A 101 10.56 3.66 -10.94
N ALA A 102 11.47 4.63 -10.86
CA ALA A 102 12.10 5.07 -9.62
C ALA A 102 11.07 5.66 -8.66
N VAL A 103 10.09 6.43 -9.15
CA VAL A 103 8.96 6.93 -8.35
C VAL A 103 8.14 5.76 -7.79
N ILE A 104 7.79 4.77 -8.63
CA ILE A 104 7.02 3.59 -8.19
C ILE A 104 7.78 2.84 -7.09
N ILE A 105 9.07 2.58 -7.31
CA ILE A 105 9.92 1.86 -6.35
C ILE A 105 10.07 2.66 -5.05
N ALA A 106 10.29 3.97 -5.14
CA ALA A 106 10.40 4.85 -3.98
C ALA A 106 9.13 4.82 -3.12
N VAL A 107 7.94 4.85 -3.72
CA VAL A 107 6.66 4.72 -2.99
C VAL A 107 6.54 3.35 -2.31
N VAL A 108 6.87 2.27 -3.02
CA VAL A 108 6.75 0.90 -2.50
C VAL A 108 7.71 0.65 -1.34
N ILE A 109 8.93 1.18 -1.42
CA ILE A 109 9.97 1.02 -0.39
C ILE A 109 9.75 1.97 0.80
N SER A 110 9.25 3.18 0.56
CA SER A 110 9.11 4.17 1.64
C SER A 110 8.10 3.71 2.68
N LYS A 111 6.99 3.06 2.28
CA LYS A 111 5.90 2.71 3.21
C LYS A 111 6.30 1.75 4.35
N PRO A 112 6.93 0.58 4.08
CA PRO A 112 7.39 -0.30 5.16
C PRO A 112 8.43 0.37 6.09
N LEU A 113 9.27 1.22 5.53
CA LEU A 113 10.28 1.95 6.29
C LEU A 113 9.67 3.08 7.12
N GLU A 114 8.70 3.81 6.60
CA GLU A 114 7.91 4.80 7.34
C GLU A 114 7.24 4.15 8.56
N LEU A 115 6.59 3.00 8.37
CA LEU A 115 5.96 2.24 9.46
C LEU A 115 6.96 1.83 10.54
N LYS A 116 8.21 1.56 10.16
CA LYS A 116 9.26 1.19 11.12
C LYS A 116 9.87 2.40 11.83
N ILE A 117 10.15 3.46 11.07
CA ILE A 117 10.77 4.68 11.59
C ILE A 117 9.82 5.33 12.60
N PHE A 118 8.52 5.39 12.30
CA PHE A 118 7.49 5.98 13.14
C PHE A 118 6.78 4.98 14.05
N GLU A 119 7.39 3.82 14.33
CA GLU A 119 6.75 2.76 15.12
C GLU A 119 6.27 3.26 16.49
N LYS A 120 7.04 4.14 17.15
CA LYS A 120 6.68 4.69 18.46
C LYS A 120 5.49 5.64 18.38
N GLU A 121 5.50 6.53 17.40
CA GLU A 121 4.46 7.51 17.15
C GLU A 121 3.16 6.82 16.75
N ILE A 122 3.24 5.81 15.88
CA ILE A 122 2.11 4.95 15.51
C ILE A 122 1.53 4.25 16.74
N ASN A 123 2.39 3.67 17.59
CA ASN A 123 1.92 2.99 18.81
C ASN A 123 1.20 3.96 19.78
N GLN A 124 1.62 5.22 19.83
CA GLN A 124 0.94 6.24 20.63
C GLN A 124 -0.45 6.56 20.06
N VAL A 125 -0.57 6.78 18.74
CA VAL A 125 -1.86 7.00 18.08
C VAL A 125 -2.78 5.80 18.25
N LEU A 126 -2.26 4.57 18.11
CA LEU A 126 -3.02 3.34 18.32
C LEU A 126 -3.50 3.21 19.78
N LEU A 127 -2.69 3.63 20.75
CA LEU A 127 -3.10 3.64 22.16
C LEU A 127 -4.26 4.61 22.40
N GLU A 128 -4.20 5.81 21.81
CA GLU A 128 -5.27 6.80 21.87
C GLU A 128 -6.56 6.26 21.23
N GLN A 129 -6.47 5.70 20.02
CA GLN A 129 -7.60 5.06 19.34
C GLN A 129 -8.18 3.89 20.15
N LYS A 130 -7.35 3.08 20.81
CA LYS A 130 -7.81 1.99 21.69
C LYS A 130 -8.54 2.53 22.92
N ASN A 131 -8.09 3.65 23.49
CA ASN A 131 -8.76 4.30 24.61
C ASN A 131 -10.13 4.85 24.19
N ASP A 132 -10.20 5.49 23.01
CA ASP A 132 -11.45 6.01 22.46
C ASP A 132 -12.45 4.89 22.16
N LEU A 133 -12.00 3.81 21.54
CA LEU A 133 -12.82 2.61 21.31
C LEU A 133 -13.28 1.97 22.62
N THR A 134 -12.42 1.93 23.64
CA THR A 134 -12.77 1.40 24.97
C THR A 134 -13.83 2.27 25.63
N LEU A 135 -13.70 3.60 25.56
CA LEU A 135 -14.67 4.54 26.11
C LEU A 135 -16.01 4.44 25.38
N ALA A 136 -15.98 4.44 24.04
CA ALA A 136 -17.18 4.29 23.21
C ALA A 136 -17.90 2.97 23.51
N ASN A 137 -17.16 1.86 23.64
CA ASN A 137 -17.73 0.56 23.99
C ASN A 137 -18.36 0.57 25.39
N LYS A 138 -17.67 1.13 26.40
CA LYS A 138 -18.21 1.27 27.76
C LYS A 138 -19.49 2.09 27.80
N ASN A 139 -19.55 3.18 27.02
CA ASN A 139 -20.74 4.03 26.92
C ASN A 139 -21.89 3.29 26.25
N GLN A 140 -21.63 2.60 25.14
CA GLN A 140 -22.66 1.83 24.42
C GLN A 140 -23.23 0.68 25.27
N ILE A 141 -22.39 0.02 26.08
CA ILE A 141 -22.87 -0.97 27.05
C ILE A 141 -23.63 -0.26 28.16
N ALA A 142 -23.11 0.85 28.71
CA ALA A 142 -23.77 1.59 29.79
C ALA A 142 -25.19 2.06 29.41
N GLU A 143 -25.42 2.48 28.17
CA GLU A 143 -26.75 2.86 27.67
C GLU A 143 -27.78 1.72 27.78
N GLN A 144 -27.35 0.45 27.71
CA GLN A 144 -28.24 -0.71 27.81
C GLN A 144 -28.60 -1.04 29.26
N PHE A 145 -27.68 -0.81 30.22
CA PHE A 145 -27.85 -1.21 31.63
C PHE A 145 -28.32 -0.06 32.53
N THR A 146 -27.93 1.19 32.25
CA THR A 146 -28.24 2.37 33.07
C THR A 146 -29.74 2.61 33.27
N PRO A 147 -30.62 2.47 32.25
CA PRO A 147 -32.06 2.65 32.45
C PRO A 147 -32.65 1.65 33.45
N THR A 148 -32.25 0.38 33.36
CA THR A 148 -32.72 -0.69 34.24
C THR A 148 -32.23 -0.50 35.67
N ILE A 149 -30.94 -0.12 35.84
CA ILE A 149 -30.38 0.17 37.17
C ILE A 149 -31.07 1.38 37.81
N THR A 150 -31.29 2.44 37.04
CA THR A 150 -32.02 3.63 37.51
C THR A 150 -33.46 3.28 37.92
N GLY A 151 -34.15 2.45 37.13
CA GLY A 151 -35.49 1.98 37.46
C GLY A 151 -35.56 1.17 38.76
N LEU A 152 -34.56 0.31 39.01
CA LEU A 152 -34.45 -0.41 40.29
C LEU A 152 -34.17 0.54 41.46
N ASP A 153 -33.31 1.54 41.28
CA ASP A 153 -33.02 2.55 42.30
C ASP A 153 -34.26 3.39 42.64
N ASP A 154 -35.07 3.74 41.65
CA ASP A 154 -36.31 4.48 41.87
C ASP A 154 -37.37 3.63 42.56
N ASN A 155 -37.45 2.33 42.26
CA ASN A 155 -38.29 1.38 43.00
C ASN A 155 -37.86 1.27 44.48
N ILE A 156 -36.56 1.19 44.75
CA ILE A 156 -36.04 1.16 46.12
C ILE A 156 -36.40 2.46 46.87
N LYS A 157 -36.22 3.62 46.23
CA LYS A 157 -36.62 4.91 46.81
C LYS A 157 -38.13 4.97 47.11
N SER A 158 -38.97 4.44 46.22
CA SER A 158 -40.43 4.38 46.44
C SER A 158 -40.76 3.56 47.70
N LEU A 159 -40.15 2.37 47.85
CA LEU A 159 -40.37 1.52 49.03
C LEU A 159 -39.86 2.17 50.33
N GLN A 160 -38.74 2.89 50.26
CA GLN A 160 -38.22 3.67 51.39
C GLN A 160 -39.16 4.82 51.76
N GLN A 161 -39.73 5.50 50.76
CA GLN A 161 -40.67 6.58 50.98
C GLN A 161 -41.98 6.06 51.61
N GLU A 162 -42.50 4.92 51.17
CA GLU A 162 -43.65 4.26 51.80
C GLU A 162 -43.41 3.96 53.28
N ILE A 163 -42.24 3.43 53.63
CA ILE A 163 -41.84 3.21 55.02
C ILE A 163 -41.81 4.54 55.79
N ALA A 164 -41.15 5.56 55.24
CA ALA A 164 -41.02 6.86 55.90
C ALA A 164 -42.37 7.55 56.13
N THR A 165 -43.31 7.44 55.19
CA THR A 165 -44.68 7.95 55.35
C THR A 165 -45.42 7.22 56.46
N LYS A 166 -45.38 5.88 56.47
CA LYS A 166 -46.04 5.08 57.52
C LYS A 166 -45.40 5.28 58.90
N GLU A 167 -44.07 5.46 58.96
CA GLU A 167 -43.36 5.85 60.18
C GLU A 167 -43.82 7.21 60.70
N ALA A 168 -44.00 8.20 59.82
CA ALA A 168 -44.49 9.52 60.21
C ALA A 168 -45.93 9.46 60.76
N GLU A 169 -46.80 8.62 60.19
CA GLU A 169 -48.15 8.36 60.71
C GLU A 169 -48.12 7.75 62.11
N VAL A 170 -47.30 6.72 62.32
CA VAL A 170 -47.13 6.07 63.65
C VAL A 170 -46.58 7.06 64.67
N ASN A 171 -45.54 7.82 64.32
CA ASN A 171 -44.95 8.84 65.18
C ASN A 171 -45.93 9.96 65.53
N THR A 172 -46.82 10.34 64.60
CA THR A 172 -47.86 11.34 64.84
C THR A 172 -48.87 10.84 65.89
N LEU A 173 -49.29 9.58 65.80
CA LEU A 173 -50.17 8.98 66.79
C LEU A 173 -49.49 8.81 68.15
N TYR A 174 -48.22 8.42 68.16
CA TYR A 174 -47.39 8.36 69.35
C TYR A 174 -47.39 9.70 70.10
N ASN A 175 -47.03 10.78 69.38
CA ASN A 175 -47.02 12.13 69.94
C ASN A 175 -48.41 12.57 70.44
N THR A 176 -49.47 12.18 69.73
CA THR A 176 -50.85 12.55 70.07
C THR A 176 -51.32 11.91 71.39
N TYR A 177 -51.09 10.61 71.62
CA TYR A 177 -51.55 9.97 72.85
C TYR A 177 -50.64 10.28 74.05
N ILE A 178 -49.33 10.49 73.82
CA ILE A 178 -48.40 10.92 74.88
C ILE A 178 -48.76 12.32 75.38
N ALA A 179 -49.08 13.25 74.48
CA ALA A 179 -49.52 14.60 74.85
C ALA A 179 -50.81 14.61 75.69
N GLU A 180 -51.71 13.64 75.49
CA GLU A 180 -52.90 13.46 76.34
C GLU A 180 -52.53 12.91 77.72
N ALA A 181 -51.61 11.95 77.80
CA ALA A 181 -51.16 11.41 79.09
C ALA A 181 -50.40 12.44 79.94
N GLU A 182 -49.63 13.32 79.29
CA GLU A 182 -48.86 14.40 79.90
C GLU A 182 -49.71 15.65 80.20
N GLY A 183 -50.98 15.69 79.77
CA GLY A 183 -51.87 16.82 80.00
C GLY A 183 -51.53 18.07 79.21
N THR A 184 -50.77 17.94 78.12
CA THR A 184 -50.41 19.05 77.22
C THR A 184 -51.42 19.26 76.10
N ALA A 185 -52.31 18.28 75.86
CA ALA A 185 -53.41 18.35 74.90
C ALA A 185 -54.75 17.87 75.52
N GLY A 186 -55.90 18.28 74.96
CA GLY A 186 -57.23 17.86 75.41
C GLY A 186 -57.69 18.52 76.73
N THR A 187 -58.10 17.71 77.72
CA THR A 187 -58.62 18.18 79.03
C THR A 187 -57.56 18.81 79.94
N LYS A 188 -56.28 18.73 79.56
CA LYS A 188 -55.11 19.23 80.32
C LYS A 188 -54.94 18.65 81.73
N LEU A 189 -55.58 17.51 82.00
CA LEU A 189 -55.44 16.77 83.25
C LEU A 189 -54.49 15.61 83.01
N LEU A 190 -53.54 15.43 83.93
CA LEU A 190 -52.60 14.32 83.90
C LEU A 190 -53.35 13.01 84.15
N GLY A 191 -53.24 12.03 83.25
CA GLY A 191 -53.85 10.72 83.47
C GLY A 191 -54.11 9.90 82.21
N LYS A 192 -54.32 8.59 82.40
CA LYS A 192 -54.62 7.62 81.33
C LYS A 192 -56.13 7.32 81.36
N GLY A 193 -56.89 8.02 80.54
CA GLY A 193 -58.34 7.83 80.40
C GLY A 193 -58.75 6.84 79.28
N PRO A 194 -60.05 6.60 79.05
CA PRO A 194 -60.54 5.72 77.99
C PRO A 194 -60.10 6.15 76.57
N VAL A 195 -60.03 7.45 76.31
CA VAL A 195 -59.57 8.02 75.02
C VAL A 195 -58.08 7.74 74.77
N TYR A 196 -57.26 7.76 75.83
CA TYR A 196 -55.85 7.37 75.76
C TYR A 196 -55.70 5.90 75.37
N GLN A 197 -56.53 5.01 75.95
CA GLN A 197 -56.50 3.59 75.63
C GLN A 197 -56.88 3.34 74.16
N GLU A 198 -57.93 3.99 73.65
CA GLU A 198 -58.34 3.85 72.24
C GLU A 198 -57.25 4.33 71.26
N LYS A 199 -56.57 5.43 71.56
CA LYS A 199 -55.46 5.94 70.72
C LYS A 199 -54.21 5.07 70.81
N ARG A 200 -53.93 4.50 71.98
CA ARG A 200 -52.86 3.54 72.17
C ARG A 200 -53.12 2.25 71.39
N ASP A 201 -54.35 1.72 71.45
CA ASP A 201 -54.71 0.50 70.71
C ASP A 201 -54.61 0.74 69.19
N LYS A 202 -54.99 1.94 68.71
CA LYS A 202 -54.77 2.36 67.30
C LYS A 202 -53.29 2.49 66.93
N HIS A 203 -52.47 3.05 67.83
CA HIS A 203 -51.03 3.13 67.63
C HIS A 203 -50.41 1.72 67.57
N ASP A 204 -50.77 0.83 68.50
CA ASP A 204 -50.20 -0.52 68.58
C ASP A 204 -50.61 -1.35 67.34
N ALA A 205 -51.82 -1.17 66.82
CA ALA A 205 -52.25 -1.74 65.54
C ALA A 205 -51.43 -1.20 64.35
N LEU A 206 -51.25 0.13 64.24
CA LEU A 206 -50.46 0.74 63.17
C LEU A 206 -48.96 0.45 63.28
N LEU A 207 -48.44 0.25 64.49
CA LEU A 207 -47.08 -0.20 64.73
C LEU A 207 -46.87 -1.63 64.22
N ALA A 208 -47.84 -2.53 64.42
CA ALA A 208 -47.80 -3.87 63.87
C ALA A 208 -47.84 -3.86 62.33
N GLU A 209 -48.71 -3.02 61.73
CA GLU A 209 -48.74 -2.80 60.27
C GLU A 209 -47.40 -2.25 59.75
N LEU A 210 -46.78 -1.30 60.46
CA LEU A 210 -45.48 -0.75 60.10
C LEU A 210 -44.37 -1.80 60.17
N GLN A 211 -44.36 -2.66 61.19
CA GLN A 211 -43.38 -3.75 61.30
C GLN A 211 -43.53 -4.74 60.15
N GLN A 212 -44.75 -5.09 59.77
CA GLN A 212 -45.01 -5.94 58.62
C GLN A 212 -44.59 -5.26 57.31
N LEU A 213 -44.96 -4.00 57.09
CA LEU A 213 -44.56 -3.22 55.92
C LEU A 213 -43.03 -3.15 55.78
N LYS A 214 -42.32 -2.92 56.89
CA LYS A 214 -40.84 -2.93 56.91
C LYS A 214 -40.27 -4.29 56.54
N ALA A 215 -40.84 -5.38 57.02
CA ALA A 215 -40.37 -6.72 56.70
C ALA A 215 -40.57 -7.03 55.21
N ASP A 216 -41.76 -6.74 54.67
CA ASP A 216 -42.10 -6.99 53.27
C ASP A 216 -41.29 -6.11 52.31
N ASN A 217 -41.17 -4.81 52.60
CA ASN A 217 -40.40 -3.89 51.77
C ASN A 217 -38.89 -4.17 51.86
N LYS A 218 -38.38 -4.64 53.01
CA LYS A 218 -36.99 -5.10 53.13
C LYS A 218 -36.71 -6.28 52.19
N LEU A 219 -37.58 -7.29 52.15
CA LEU A 219 -37.41 -8.43 51.25
C LEU A 219 -37.39 -8.00 49.77
N LYS A 220 -38.25 -7.03 49.38
CA LYS A 220 -38.26 -6.47 48.02
C LYS A 220 -36.99 -5.66 47.72
N MET A 221 -36.53 -4.84 48.66
CA MET A 221 -35.29 -4.07 48.52
C MET A 221 -34.09 -5.00 48.37
N ASP A 222 -33.97 -6.02 49.22
CA ASP A 222 -32.89 -7.02 49.13
C ASP A 222 -32.91 -7.73 47.76
N ALA A 223 -34.11 -8.03 47.22
CA ALA A 223 -34.25 -8.61 45.89
C ALA A 223 -33.84 -7.64 44.76
N PHE A 224 -34.21 -6.36 44.84
CA PHE A 224 -33.78 -5.34 43.88
C PHE A 224 -32.28 -5.06 43.96
N GLU A 225 -31.69 -5.06 45.15
CA GLU A 225 -30.24 -4.93 45.35
C GLU A 225 -29.49 -6.14 44.75
N ALA A 226 -30.00 -7.36 44.92
CA ALA A 226 -29.45 -8.55 44.29
C ALA A 226 -29.50 -8.46 42.76
N GLN A 227 -30.64 -8.03 42.19
CA GLN A 227 -30.77 -7.81 40.74
C GLN A 227 -29.82 -6.73 40.22
N LYS A 228 -29.65 -5.63 40.97
CA LYS A 228 -28.69 -4.57 40.63
C LYS A 228 -27.25 -5.10 40.63
N SER A 229 -26.89 -5.94 41.60
CA SER A 229 -25.57 -6.59 41.63
C SER A 229 -25.37 -7.52 40.44
N ASP A 230 -26.39 -8.30 40.06
CA ASP A 230 -26.30 -9.21 38.91
C ASP A 230 -26.13 -8.43 37.60
N LEU A 231 -26.92 -7.35 37.41
CA LEU A 231 -26.79 -6.46 36.26
C LEU A 231 -25.40 -5.82 36.18
N LYS A 232 -24.81 -5.44 37.32
CA LYS A 232 -23.44 -4.90 37.35
C LYS A 232 -22.40 -5.95 36.96
N ASN A 233 -22.55 -7.18 37.44
CA ASN A 233 -21.67 -8.28 37.05
C ASN A 233 -21.78 -8.60 35.55
N ASN A 234 -23.00 -8.56 35.01
CA ASN A 234 -23.25 -8.75 33.58
C ASN A 234 -22.65 -7.62 32.74
N TYR A 235 -22.75 -6.37 33.20
CA TYR A 235 -22.07 -5.21 32.59
C TYR A 235 -20.55 -5.43 32.54
N ASP A 236 -19.94 -5.77 33.68
CA ASP A 236 -18.49 -5.99 33.77
C ASP A 236 -18.04 -7.17 32.88
N THR A 237 -18.88 -8.21 32.78
CA THR A 237 -18.62 -9.37 31.92
C THR A 237 -18.65 -9.00 30.44
N GLU A 238 -19.63 -8.22 29.98
CA GLU A 238 -19.70 -7.77 28.58
C GLU A 238 -18.53 -6.84 28.23
N VAL A 239 -18.12 -5.95 29.14
CA VAL A 239 -16.91 -5.12 28.97
C VAL A 239 -15.65 -5.99 28.87
N GLN A 240 -15.50 -7.00 29.73
CA GLN A 240 -14.35 -7.91 29.68
C GLN A 240 -14.32 -8.77 28.40
N LYS A 241 -15.48 -9.09 27.83
CA LYS A 241 -15.59 -9.85 26.59
C LYS A 241 -15.18 -9.05 25.36
N THR A 242 -15.45 -7.74 25.33
CA THR A 242 -15.11 -6.84 24.22
C THR A 242 -13.67 -6.31 24.31
N GLN A 243 -13.11 -6.19 25.52
CA GLN A 243 -11.77 -5.62 25.72
C GLN A 243 -10.65 -6.34 24.93
N PRO A 244 -10.59 -7.68 24.83
CA PRO A 244 -9.59 -8.37 24.01
C PRO A 244 -9.67 -8.01 22.52
N ILE A 245 -10.87 -7.77 21.99
CA ILE A 245 -11.08 -7.40 20.59
C ILE A 245 -10.46 -6.02 20.32
N ILE A 246 -10.65 -5.08 21.23
CA ILE A 246 -10.08 -3.73 21.15
C ILE A 246 -8.56 -3.78 21.36
N ASN A 247 -8.07 -4.60 22.29
CA ASN A 247 -6.63 -4.75 22.54
C ASN A 247 -5.89 -5.30 21.31
N ASN A 248 -6.54 -6.21 20.56
CA ASN A 248 -6.04 -6.79 19.32
C ASN A 248 -6.23 -5.90 18.08
N PHE A 249 -6.73 -4.67 18.24
CA PHE A 249 -6.76 -3.65 17.20
C PHE A 249 -5.33 -3.13 16.93
N ASP A 250 -4.50 -3.94 16.28
CA ASP A 250 -3.11 -3.62 15.91
C ASP A 250 -2.70 -4.27 14.57
N GLY A 251 -3.66 -4.54 13.69
CA GLY A 251 -3.38 -5.05 12.36
C GLY A 251 -2.61 -4.05 11.49
N LEU A 252 -2.02 -4.52 10.38
CA LEU A 252 -1.30 -3.67 9.42
C LEU A 252 -2.14 -2.46 8.96
N MET A 253 -3.44 -2.67 8.72
CA MET A 253 -4.34 -1.59 8.32
C MET A 253 -4.49 -0.52 9.41
N ALA A 254 -4.58 -0.91 10.68
CA ALA A 254 -4.64 0.03 11.80
C ALA A 254 -3.34 0.86 11.89
N ARG A 255 -2.18 0.21 11.69
CA ARG A 255 -0.87 0.88 11.64
C ARG A 255 -0.75 1.86 10.47
N VAL A 256 -1.26 1.50 9.29
CA VAL A 256 -1.27 2.38 8.11
C VAL A 256 -2.21 3.57 8.33
N ASN A 257 -3.38 3.36 8.92
CA ASN A 257 -4.30 4.46 9.25
C ASN A 257 -3.70 5.39 10.31
N ALA A 258 -3.10 4.83 11.36
CA ALA A 258 -2.41 5.60 12.39
C ALA A 258 -1.20 6.39 11.83
N LEU A 259 -0.46 5.83 10.86
CA LEU A 259 0.57 6.57 10.13
C LEU A 259 -0.03 7.78 9.36
N GLY A 260 -1.26 7.65 8.86
CA GLY A 260 -1.97 8.73 8.17
C GLY A 260 -2.38 9.91 9.06
N GLU A 261 -2.51 9.69 10.37
CA GLU A 261 -2.79 10.74 11.36
C GLU A 261 -1.54 11.56 11.72
N LEU A 262 -0.34 11.03 11.43
CA LEU A 262 0.91 11.74 11.66
C LEU A 262 1.12 12.86 10.62
N PRO A 263 1.91 13.90 10.94
CA PRO A 263 2.25 14.93 9.96
C PRO A 263 2.84 14.32 8.69
N TRP A 264 2.31 14.72 7.52
CA TRP A 264 2.69 14.14 6.23
C TRP A 264 4.13 14.48 5.81
N LEU A 265 4.70 15.58 6.32
CA LEU A 265 5.98 16.13 5.89
C LEU A 265 7.15 15.17 6.14
N PRO A 266 7.34 14.58 7.34
CA PRO A 266 8.34 13.54 7.56
C PRO A 266 8.25 12.34 6.61
N SER A 267 7.04 11.82 6.36
CA SER A 267 6.80 10.72 5.40
C SER A 267 7.22 11.14 3.99
N PHE A 268 6.86 12.36 3.58
CA PHE A 268 7.27 12.90 2.29
C PHE A 268 8.79 13.09 2.16
N PHE A 269 9.49 13.49 3.22
CA PHE A 269 10.95 13.58 3.23
C PHE A 269 11.63 12.21 3.06
N ILE A 270 11.10 11.16 3.68
CA ILE A 270 11.61 9.78 3.50
C ILE A 270 11.41 9.35 2.04
N PHE A 271 10.22 9.59 1.48
CA PHE A 271 9.95 9.33 0.07
C PHE A 271 10.93 10.09 -0.84
N LEU A 272 11.13 11.39 -0.62
CA LEU A 272 12.08 12.20 -1.39
C LEU A 272 13.51 11.70 -1.26
N LEU A 273 13.92 11.22 -0.09
CA LEU A 273 15.24 10.64 0.13
C LEU A 273 15.45 9.41 -0.77
N PHE A 274 14.49 8.48 -0.77
CA PHE A 274 14.56 7.29 -1.64
C PHE A 274 14.51 7.67 -3.11
N LEU A 275 13.64 8.60 -3.49
CA LEU A 275 13.57 9.11 -4.85
C LEU A 275 14.90 9.72 -5.30
N ALA A 276 15.54 10.53 -4.44
CA ALA A 276 16.83 11.16 -4.73
C ALA A 276 17.96 10.13 -4.88
N ILE A 277 17.96 9.09 -4.05
CA ILE A 277 18.93 7.99 -4.13
C ILE A 277 18.73 7.21 -5.44
N GLU A 278 17.51 6.77 -5.74
CA GLU A 278 17.19 5.96 -6.93
C GLU A 278 17.41 6.73 -8.24
N THR A 279 17.18 8.05 -8.25
CA THR A 279 17.40 8.89 -9.44
C THR A 279 18.84 9.40 -9.57
N SER A 280 19.69 9.19 -8.56
CA SER A 280 21.07 9.67 -8.53
C SER A 280 21.91 9.26 -9.77
N PRO A 281 21.89 7.99 -10.25
CA PRO A 281 22.66 7.60 -11.42
C PRO A 281 22.25 8.34 -12.69
N ILE A 282 20.94 8.58 -12.86
CA ILE A 282 20.37 9.28 -14.01
C ILE A 282 20.76 10.75 -13.94
N PHE A 283 20.56 11.41 -12.79
CA PHE A 283 20.96 12.81 -12.62
C PHE A 283 22.46 12.99 -12.80
N ALA A 284 23.28 12.07 -12.30
CA ALA A 284 24.72 12.09 -12.51
C ALA A 284 25.08 12.02 -14.00
N LYS A 285 24.41 11.15 -14.78
CA LYS A 285 24.62 11.07 -16.23
C LYS A 285 24.08 12.30 -16.97
N LEU A 286 22.87 12.76 -16.67
CA LEU A 286 22.21 13.91 -17.30
C LEU A 286 22.97 15.22 -17.06
N LEU A 287 23.39 15.49 -15.83
CA LEU A 287 24.14 16.70 -15.47
C LEU A 287 25.58 16.68 -15.96
N SER A 288 26.12 15.49 -16.28
CA SER A 288 27.48 15.39 -16.77
C SER A 288 27.60 15.94 -18.20
N PRO A 289 28.58 16.82 -18.48
CA PRO A 289 28.80 17.31 -19.83
C PRO A 289 29.33 16.18 -20.73
N LYS A 290 29.16 16.38 -22.05
CA LYS A 290 29.71 15.49 -23.07
C LYS A 290 31.23 15.39 -22.89
N SER A 291 31.72 14.16 -22.86
CA SER A 291 33.09 13.81 -22.48
C SER A 291 33.91 13.25 -23.62
N ALA A 292 35.23 13.12 -23.43
CA ALA A 292 36.12 12.50 -24.41
C ALA A 292 35.68 11.06 -24.78
N TYR A 293 35.08 10.34 -23.83
CA TYR A 293 34.47 9.04 -24.09
C TYR A 293 33.29 9.15 -25.05
N ASP A 294 32.37 10.09 -24.82
CA ASP A 294 31.16 10.24 -25.65
C ASP A 294 31.52 10.63 -27.09
N PHE A 295 32.56 11.46 -27.28
CA PHE A 295 33.05 11.81 -28.61
C PHE A 295 33.68 10.62 -29.35
N LYS A 296 34.47 9.78 -28.67
CA LYS A 296 35.05 8.58 -29.28
C LYS A 296 33.99 7.54 -29.65
N LEU A 297 33.02 7.34 -28.77
CA LEU A 297 31.89 6.46 -29.03
C LEU A 297 31.07 6.95 -30.25
N GLU A 298 30.82 8.25 -30.33
CA GLU A 298 30.13 8.86 -31.48
C GLU A 298 30.93 8.72 -32.78
N ASP A 299 32.26 8.85 -32.73
CA ASP A 299 33.14 8.69 -33.89
C ASP A 299 33.11 7.25 -34.43
N GLU A 300 33.22 6.25 -33.56
CA GLU A 300 33.13 4.83 -33.94
C GLU A 300 31.75 4.47 -34.52
N GLU A 301 30.67 4.92 -33.89
CA GLU A 301 29.30 4.70 -34.41
C GLU A 301 29.10 5.39 -35.77
N THR A 302 29.61 6.60 -35.93
CA THR A 302 29.50 7.37 -37.19
C THR A 302 30.35 6.76 -38.29
N ALA A 303 31.54 6.25 -37.97
CA ALA A 303 32.41 5.54 -38.91
C ALA A 303 31.74 4.25 -39.42
N ILE A 304 31.08 3.49 -38.55
CA ILE A 304 30.33 2.29 -38.99
C ILE A 304 29.15 2.71 -39.86
N LYS A 305 28.39 3.72 -39.43
CA LYS A 305 27.21 4.22 -40.17
C LYS A 305 27.58 4.72 -41.57
N SER A 306 28.67 5.48 -41.71
CA SER A 306 29.13 6.01 -42.99
C SER A 306 29.60 4.89 -43.93
N ASN A 307 30.35 3.90 -43.42
CA ASN A 307 30.76 2.71 -44.18
C ASN A 307 29.54 1.90 -44.67
N VAL A 308 28.56 1.66 -43.80
CA VAL A 308 27.33 0.94 -44.17
C VAL A 308 26.55 1.72 -45.24
N LEU A 309 26.43 3.04 -45.09
CA LEU A 309 25.76 3.90 -46.06
C LEU A 309 26.49 3.93 -47.41
N GLN A 310 27.81 4.02 -47.40
CA GLN A 310 28.64 3.97 -48.60
C GLN A 310 28.47 2.63 -49.33
N ASN A 311 28.55 1.51 -48.60
CA ASN A 311 28.35 0.17 -49.17
C ASN A 311 26.94 0.00 -49.76
N LYS A 312 25.92 0.54 -49.10
CA LYS A 312 24.55 0.54 -49.62
C LYS A 312 24.45 1.33 -50.93
N ASN A 313 24.98 2.55 -50.96
CA ASN A 313 24.96 3.40 -52.14
C ASN A 313 25.75 2.79 -53.31
N GLN A 314 26.90 2.17 -53.03
CA GLN A 314 27.69 1.46 -54.04
C GLN A 314 26.94 0.27 -54.62
N ARG A 315 26.28 -0.55 -53.78
CA ARG A 315 25.45 -1.68 -54.24
C ARG A 315 24.27 -1.21 -55.08
N GLU A 316 23.60 -0.13 -54.68
CA GLU A 316 22.51 0.45 -55.47
C GLU A 316 22.99 0.98 -56.82
N ALA A 317 24.15 1.65 -56.85
CA ALA A 317 24.77 2.12 -58.09
C ALA A 317 25.17 0.94 -59.00
N MET A 318 25.82 -0.09 -58.45
CA MET A 318 26.17 -1.31 -59.19
C MET A 318 24.93 -1.99 -59.78
N LEU A 319 23.86 -2.17 -58.99
CA LEU A 319 22.61 -2.76 -59.50
C LEU A 319 21.99 -1.93 -60.62
N LYS A 320 21.96 -0.59 -60.50
CA LYS A 320 21.46 0.28 -61.57
C LYS A 320 22.31 0.18 -62.83
N THR A 321 23.62 0.13 -62.68
CA THR A 321 24.56 -0.04 -63.79
C THR A 321 24.39 -1.40 -64.45
N ASP A 322 24.28 -2.48 -63.68
CA ASP A 322 24.05 -3.83 -64.19
C ASP A 322 22.72 -3.93 -64.93
N PHE A 323 21.65 -3.34 -64.41
CA PHE A 323 20.38 -3.26 -65.13
C PHE A 323 20.51 -2.47 -66.44
N ALA A 324 21.17 -1.31 -66.43
CA ALA A 324 21.37 -0.51 -67.64
C ALA A 324 22.25 -1.23 -68.69
N ILE A 325 23.29 -1.94 -68.26
CA ILE A 325 24.13 -2.76 -69.13
C ILE A 325 23.34 -3.92 -69.70
N ASN A 326 22.62 -4.66 -68.86
CA ASN A 326 21.78 -5.77 -69.31
C ASN A 326 20.71 -5.29 -70.28
N ASP A 327 20.01 -4.20 -69.98
CA ASP A 327 19.00 -3.61 -70.85
C ASP A 327 19.58 -3.23 -72.22
N ARG A 328 20.79 -2.62 -72.23
CA ARG A 328 21.52 -2.34 -73.47
C ARG A 328 21.90 -3.62 -74.23
N ILE A 329 22.44 -4.63 -73.55
CA ILE A 329 22.83 -5.90 -74.17
C ILE A 329 21.61 -6.61 -74.75
N TYR A 330 20.50 -6.70 -74.02
CA TYR A 330 19.28 -7.33 -74.51
C TYR A 330 18.67 -6.56 -75.68
N SER A 331 18.72 -5.22 -75.68
CA SER A 331 18.31 -4.39 -76.80
C SER A 331 19.19 -4.58 -78.04
N ASP A 332 20.51 -4.69 -77.87
CA ASP A 332 21.44 -4.98 -78.97
C ASP A 332 21.19 -6.39 -79.55
N ILE A 333 20.94 -7.39 -78.69
CA ILE A 333 20.59 -8.77 -79.08
C ILE A 333 19.22 -8.84 -79.77
N GLU A 334 18.23 -8.05 -79.32
CA GLU A 334 16.90 -7.99 -79.96
C GLU A 334 17.00 -7.51 -81.41
N ASN A 335 17.88 -6.54 -81.68
CA ASN A 335 18.10 -5.96 -83.00
C ASN A 335 19.11 -6.74 -83.86
N GLU A 336 19.65 -7.86 -83.36
CA GLU A 336 20.65 -8.66 -84.06
C GLU A 336 20.04 -9.50 -85.18
N GLU A 337 20.31 -9.11 -86.43
CA GLU A 337 19.75 -9.71 -87.64
C GLU A 337 20.16 -11.19 -87.80
N GLU A 338 21.35 -11.57 -87.32
CA GLU A 338 21.83 -12.96 -87.30
C GLU A 338 20.99 -13.84 -86.36
N LEU A 339 20.68 -13.34 -85.15
CA LEU A 339 19.87 -14.06 -84.19
C LEU A 339 18.42 -14.22 -84.67
N TYR A 340 17.85 -13.17 -85.27
CA TYR A 340 16.55 -13.24 -85.92
C TYR A 340 16.53 -14.29 -87.03
N THR A 341 17.54 -14.28 -87.90
CA THR A 341 17.67 -15.24 -89.01
C THR A 341 17.83 -16.68 -88.49
N TYR A 342 18.61 -16.89 -87.43
CA TYR A 342 18.79 -18.18 -86.79
C TYR A 342 17.49 -18.69 -86.13
N LYS A 343 16.81 -17.86 -85.33
CA LYS A 343 15.52 -18.23 -84.70
C LYS A 343 14.44 -18.50 -85.76
N ARG A 344 14.38 -17.69 -86.83
CA ARG A 344 13.47 -17.91 -87.97
C ARG A 344 13.75 -19.24 -88.69
N LYS A 345 15.02 -19.60 -88.89
CA LYS A 345 15.42 -20.89 -89.47
C LYS A 345 14.96 -22.05 -88.59
N LYS A 346 15.21 -21.99 -87.28
CA LYS A 346 14.79 -23.03 -86.34
C LYS A 346 13.27 -23.16 -86.21
N ALA A 347 12.55 -22.04 -86.19
CA ALA A 347 11.10 -22.03 -86.21
C ALA A 347 10.55 -22.67 -87.50
N ARG A 348 11.17 -22.41 -88.65
CA ARG A 348 10.80 -23.05 -89.93
C ARG A 348 11.09 -24.55 -89.93
N GLU A 349 12.26 -24.98 -89.46
CA GLU A 349 12.60 -26.41 -89.32
C GLU A 349 11.60 -27.13 -88.41
N LEU A 350 11.21 -26.51 -87.28
CA LEU A 350 10.20 -27.05 -86.37
C LEU A 350 8.83 -27.17 -87.04
N MET A 351 8.39 -26.13 -87.77
CA MET A 351 7.13 -26.14 -88.52
C MET A 351 7.13 -27.22 -89.62
N GLN A 352 8.26 -27.43 -90.31
CA GLN A 352 8.41 -28.50 -91.29
C GLN A 352 8.34 -29.88 -90.65
N LEU A 353 9.03 -30.10 -89.53
CA LEU A 353 8.97 -31.36 -88.79
C LEU A 353 7.55 -31.65 -88.26
N GLN A 354 6.84 -30.63 -87.78
CA GLN A 354 5.44 -30.76 -87.36
C GLN A 354 4.53 -31.11 -88.56
N ALA A 355 4.72 -30.46 -89.70
CA ALA A 355 3.96 -30.74 -90.92
C ALA A 355 4.24 -32.14 -91.47
N ASP A 356 5.50 -32.58 -91.49
CA ASP A 356 5.91 -33.91 -91.94
C ASP A 356 5.40 -35.00 -91.00
N ALA A 357 5.46 -34.76 -89.68
CA ALA A 357 4.88 -35.67 -88.69
C ALA A 357 3.36 -35.78 -88.86
N PHE A 358 2.67 -34.66 -89.07
CA PHE A 358 1.23 -34.62 -89.32
C PHE A 358 0.86 -35.34 -90.64
N PHE A 359 1.60 -35.10 -91.72
CA PHE A 359 1.40 -35.76 -93.01
C PHE A 359 1.65 -37.28 -92.93
N LYS A 360 2.72 -37.69 -92.25
CA LYS A 360 3.04 -39.11 -92.02
C LYS A 360 1.94 -39.80 -91.21
N GLN A 361 1.37 -39.10 -90.22
CA GLN A 361 0.25 -39.59 -89.44
C GLN A 361 -1.02 -39.77 -90.29
N GLN A 362 -1.35 -38.80 -91.16
CA GLN A 362 -2.48 -38.94 -92.09
C GLN A 362 -2.29 -40.05 -93.13
N LYS A 363 -1.07 -40.23 -93.65
CA LYS A 363 -0.77 -41.27 -94.66
C LYS A 363 -0.87 -42.70 -94.12
N ASN A 364 -0.61 -42.92 -92.83
CA ASN A 364 -0.74 -44.24 -92.20
C ASN A 364 -2.20 -44.61 -91.84
N VAL A 365 -3.14 -43.67 -91.99
CA VAL A 365 -4.57 -43.86 -91.69
C VAL A 365 -5.39 -44.15 -92.95
N LEU A 366 -4.87 -43.82 -94.14
CA LEU A 366 -5.36 -44.30 -95.45
C LEU A 366 -4.73 -45.65 -95.79
#